data_AF-A0A2V9VP24-F1
#
_entry.id   AF-A0A2V9VP24-F1
#
_cell.length_a   1.000
_cell.length_b   1.000
_cell.length_c   1.000
_cell.angle_alpha   90.00
_cell.angle_beta   90.00
_cell.angle_gamma   90.00
#
_symmetry.space_group_name_H-M   'P 1'
#
loop_
_entity.id
_entity.type
_entity.pdbx_description
1 polymer ?
#
loop_
_entity_poly.entity_id
_entity_poly.type
_entity_poly.pdbx_seq_one_letter_code
_entity_poly.pdbx_strand_id
1 'polypeptide(L)'
;MDTLGARTLLLSRQEFIDSILQLQPQVAAFDCDGTLWSGDSGERFFDWEISQGIVPVEVGEAMRARYVEYKAGKVTEDEMCGEMVTMHKGMTESVMMQAASDFMSSAFPGKIFVEMQELVSRLHDNGCEVWAVSSSNEWLIRAGMKSFGIAEERILATKIELEDGIITDRLVRIPSGPG
;
A
#
# COMPACT_ATOMS: atom_id res chain seq x y z
N MET A 1 14.02 -31.45 27.99
CA MET A 1 13.02 -30.62 27.30
C MET A 1 13.81 -29.72 26.38
N ASP A 2 14.03 -30.19 25.14
CA ASP A 2 14.77 -29.41 24.15
C ASP A 2 13.83 -28.40 23.53
N THR A 3 14.13 -27.12 23.77
CA THR A 3 13.61 -26.02 22.97
C THR A 3 14.11 -26.21 21.54
N LEU A 4 13.23 -26.69 20.66
CA LEU A 4 13.43 -26.68 19.21
C LEU A 4 13.69 -25.23 18.78
N GLY A 5 14.96 -24.88 18.62
CA GLY A 5 15.36 -23.62 18.01
C GLY A 5 14.72 -23.55 16.63
N ALA A 6 14.01 -22.46 16.36
CA ALA A 6 13.53 -22.14 15.03
C ALA A 6 14.75 -22.07 14.10
N ARG A 7 14.99 -23.16 13.34
CA ARG A 7 15.90 -23.11 12.20
C ARG A 7 15.26 -22.15 11.21
N THR A 8 15.91 -21.02 10.95
CA THR A 8 15.62 -20.21 9.77
C THR A 8 15.81 -21.11 8.55
N LEU A 9 14.70 -21.61 8.00
CA LEU A 9 14.70 -22.27 6.71
C LEU A 9 14.99 -21.20 5.67
N LEU A 10 16.23 -21.15 5.20
CA LEU A 10 16.57 -20.39 4.00
C LEU A 10 16.06 -21.19 2.81
N LEU A 11 14.77 -20.99 2.49
CA LEU A 11 14.19 -21.52 1.27
C LEU A 11 14.77 -20.76 0.07
N SER A 12 15.07 -21.47 -1.01
CA SER A 12 15.21 -20.82 -2.30
C SER A 12 13.87 -20.18 -2.71
N ARG A 13 13.93 -19.23 -3.65
CA ARG A 13 12.72 -18.62 -4.25
C ARG A 13 11.69 -19.66 -4.67
N GLN A 14 12.13 -20.71 -5.36
CA GLN A 14 11.22 -21.72 -5.89
C GLN A 14 10.59 -22.54 -4.77
N GLU A 15 11.39 -22.96 -3.78
CA GLU A 15 10.90 -23.70 -2.62
C GLU A 15 9.88 -22.87 -1.81
N PHE A 16 10.11 -21.56 -1.67
CA PHE A 16 9.15 -20.65 -1.05
C PHE A 16 7.82 -20.62 -1.81
N ILE A 17 7.86 -20.34 -3.12
CA ILE A 17 6.64 -20.27 -3.95
C ILE A 17 5.90 -21.60 -3.96
N ASP A 18 6.61 -22.71 -4.17
CA ASP A 18 6.01 -24.04 -4.23
C ASP A 18 5.36 -24.43 -2.91
N SER A 19 5.98 -24.07 -1.77
CA SER A 19 5.42 -24.34 -0.45
C SER A 19 4.07 -23.66 -0.22
N ILE A 20 3.88 -22.46 -0.77
CA ILE A 20 2.60 -21.72 -0.69
C ILE A 20 1.57 -22.32 -1.65
N LEU A 21 1.97 -22.59 -2.90
CA LEU A 21 1.05 -23.16 -3.90
C LEU A 21 0.54 -24.56 -3.51
N GLN A 22 1.34 -25.34 -2.79
CA GLN A 22 0.92 -26.64 -2.24
C GLN A 22 -0.24 -26.55 -1.24
N LEU A 23 -0.44 -25.39 -0.60
CA LEU A 23 -1.59 -25.16 0.28
C LEU A 23 -2.92 -25.07 -0.49
N GLN A 24 -2.87 -24.89 -1.82
CA GLN A 24 -4.03 -24.72 -2.70
C GLN A 24 -5.05 -23.69 -2.15
N PRO A 25 -4.58 -22.48 -1.76
CA PRO A 25 -5.46 -21.51 -1.13
C PRO A 25 -6.55 -21.07 -2.10
N GLN A 26 -7.79 -21.03 -1.62
CA GLN A 26 -8.91 -20.47 -2.39
C GLN A 26 -8.89 -18.94 -2.37
N VAL A 27 -8.38 -18.35 -1.28
CA VAL A 27 -8.24 -16.91 -1.09
C VAL A 27 -6.87 -16.63 -0.47
N ALA A 28 -6.20 -15.59 -0.94
CA ALA A 28 -4.96 -15.07 -0.38
C ALA A 28 -5.05 -13.55 -0.23
N ALA A 29 -4.64 -13.02 0.92
CA ALA A 29 -4.55 -11.59 1.16
C ALA A 29 -3.08 -11.21 1.39
N PHE A 30 -2.64 -10.16 0.72
CA PHE A 30 -1.29 -9.63 0.84
C PHE A 30 -1.33 -8.23 1.42
N ASP A 31 -0.48 -8.00 2.42
CA ASP A 31 0.01 -6.66 2.69
C ASP A 31 0.85 -6.14 1.51
N CYS A 32 1.08 -4.84 1.43
CA CYS A 32 1.79 -4.18 0.35
C CYS A 32 3.21 -3.77 0.75
N ASP A 33 3.34 -2.84 1.70
CA ASP A 33 4.60 -2.20 2.07
C ASP A 33 5.50 -3.14 2.88
N GLY A 34 6.65 -3.52 2.33
CA GLY A 34 7.52 -4.54 2.91
C GLY A 34 7.12 -5.99 2.57
N THR A 35 5.97 -6.18 1.91
CA THR A 35 5.43 -7.50 1.55
C THR A 35 5.46 -7.74 0.04
N LEU A 36 4.76 -6.92 -0.76
CA LEU A 36 4.77 -7.00 -2.23
C LEU A 36 5.91 -6.19 -2.86
N TRP A 37 6.37 -5.16 -2.15
CA TRP A 37 7.47 -4.30 -2.56
C TRP A 37 8.26 -3.77 -1.36
N SER A 38 9.44 -3.24 -1.64
CA SER A 38 10.35 -2.73 -0.62
C SER A 38 10.01 -1.32 -0.13
N GLY A 39 10.10 -1.13 1.19
CA GLY A 39 9.94 0.16 1.85
C GLY A 39 8.47 0.57 2.03
N ASP A 40 8.30 1.84 2.41
CA ASP A 40 7.00 2.46 2.64
C ASP A 40 6.61 3.30 1.40
N SER A 41 5.59 2.85 0.67
CA SER A 41 5.09 3.52 -0.52
C SER A 41 4.26 4.76 -0.17
N GLY A 42 3.56 4.78 0.96
CA GLY A 42 2.80 5.93 1.45
C GLY A 42 3.71 7.13 1.75
N GLU A 43 4.76 6.93 2.53
CA GLU A 43 5.80 7.94 2.83
C GLU A 43 6.45 8.47 1.55
N ARG A 44 6.81 7.58 0.62
CA ARG A 44 7.46 7.97 -0.64
C ARG A 44 6.53 8.74 -1.57
N PHE A 45 5.27 8.33 -1.66
CA PHE A 45 4.28 9.03 -2.46
C PHE A 45 4.00 10.41 -1.88
N PHE A 46 3.90 10.51 -0.56
CA PHE A 46 3.78 11.76 0.18
C PHE A 46 4.96 12.72 -0.05
N ASP A 47 6.20 12.22 0.02
CA ASP A 47 7.36 13.06 -0.29
C ASP A 47 7.38 13.50 -1.75
N TRP A 48 6.99 12.59 -2.66
CA TRP A 48 6.95 12.86 -4.09
C TRP A 48 5.88 13.88 -4.45
N GLU A 49 4.65 13.75 -3.97
CA GLU A 49 3.54 14.67 -4.31
C GLU A 49 3.85 16.10 -3.87
N ILE A 50 4.47 16.28 -2.70
CA ILE A 50 4.91 17.60 -2.25
C ILE A 50 6.05 18.12 -3.14
N SER A 51 7.00 17.26 -3.53
CA SER A 51 8.09 17.67 -4.44
C SER A 51 7.60 18.10 -5.82
N GLN A 52 6.48 17.52 -6.28
CA GLN A 52 5.84 17.86 -7.55
C GLN A 52 4.87 19.05 -7.44
N GLY A 53 4.62 19.57 -6.24
CA GLY A 53 3.68 20.66 -6.00
C GLY A 53 2.21 20.27 -6.26
N ILE A 54 1.87 18.99 -6.07
CA ILE A 54 0.50 18.48 -6.25
C ILE A 54 -0.42 19.03 -5.18
N VAL A 55 0.08 19.15 -3.95
CA VAL A 55 -0.58 19.82 -2.84
C VAL A 55 -0.04 21.24 -2.66
N PRO A 56 -0.84 22.18 -2.13
CA PRO A 56 -0.36 23.52 -1.79
C PRO A 56 0.86 23.45 -0.85
N VAL A 57 1.79 24.40 -1.02
CA VAL A 57 3.07 24.40 -0.28
C VAL A 57 2.83 24.42 1.22
N GLU A 58 1.90 25.24 1.69
CA GLU A 58 1.51 25.35 3.09
C GLU A 58 0.97 24.04 3.67
N VAL A 59 0.23 23.25 2.88
CA VAL A 59 -0.27 21.93 3.27
C VAL A 59 0.90 20.95 3.36
N GLY A 60 1.77 20.93 2.35
CA GLY A 60 2.94 20.06 2.33
C GLY A 60 3.92 20.33 3.48
N GLU A 61 4.16 21.60 3.82
CA GLU A 61 5.02 21.98 4.96
C GLU A 61 4.41 21.56 6.30
N ALA A 62 3.11 21.79 6.50
CA ALA A 62 2.41 21.38 7.71
C ALA A 62 2.43 19.85 7.89
N MET A 63 2.17 19.11 6.81
CA MET A 63 2.17 17.65 6.84
C MET A 63 3.55 17.05 7.07
N ARG A 64 4.63 17.66 6.56
CA ARG A 64 5.99 17.23 6.87
C ARG A 64 6.32 17.40 8.34
N ALA A 65 5.95 18.53 8.93
CA ALA A 65 6.12 18.75 10.37
C ALA A 65 5.35 17.70 11.18
N ARG A 66 4.12 17.39 10.76
CA ARG A 66 3.28 16.37 11.37
C ARG A 66 3.88 14.97 11.25
N TYR A 67 4.45 14.62 10.10
CA TYR A 67 5.13 13.35 9.87
C TYR A 67 6.36 13.17 10.76
N VAL A 68 7.09 14.25 11.07
CA VAL A 68 8.19 14.21 12.06
C VAL A 68 7.68 13.85 13.45
N GLU A 69 6.50 14.32 13.85
CA GLU A 69 5.87 13.95 15.12
C GLU A 69 5.47 12.47 15.14
N TYR A 70 4.94 11.95 14.03
CA TYR A 70 4.66 10.53 13.86
C TYR A 70 5.91 9.67 14.04
N LYS A 71 7.01 9.99 13.35
CA LYS A 71 8.29 9.26 13.51
C LYS A 71 8.86 9.34 14.93
N ALA A 72 8.48 10.37 15.69
CA ALA A 72 8.82 10.51 17.11
C ALA A 72 7.87 9.76 18.06
N GLY A 73 6.87 9.03 17.55
CA GLY A 73 5.89 8.27 18.31
C GLY A 73 4.82 9.12 19.00
N LYS A 74 4.63 10.37 18.56
CA LYS A 74 3.64 11.30 19.13
C LYS A 74 2.29 11.29 18.42
N VAL A 75 2.24 10.64 17.26
CA VAL A 75 1.05 10.46 16.43
C VAL A 75 0.91 8.96 16.21
N THR A 76 -0.29 8.44 16.29
CA THR A 76 -0.55 7.02 16.02
C THR A 76 -0.51 6.75 14.52
N GLU A 77 -0.35 5.48 14.12
CA GLU A 77 -0.39 5.09 12.70
C GLU A 77 -1.75 5.44 12.07
N ASP A 78 -2.86 5.12 12.75
CA ASP A 78 -4.22 5.42 12.29
C ASP A 78 -4.43 6.92 12.05
N GLU A 79 -3.93 7.76 12.97
CA GLU A 79 -3.96 9.22 12.80
C GLU A 79 -3.15 9.66 11.59
N MET A 80 -1.91 9.17 11.44
CA MET A 80 -1.03 9.56 10.33
C MET A 80 -1.59 9.11 8.97
N CYS A 81 -2.04 7.86 8.86
CA CYS A 81 -2.67 7.34 7.65
C CYS A 81 -3.92 8.14 7.27
N GLY A 82 -4.74 8.51 8.27
CA GLY A 82 -5.91 9.36 8.07
C GLY A 82 -5.56 10.77 7.61
N GLU A 83 -4.55 11.39 8.22
CA GLU A 83 -4.08 12.74 7.87
C GLU A 83 -3.48 12.78 6.45
N MET A 84 -2.71 11.75 6.04
CA MET A 84 -2.14 11.65 4.69
C MET A 84 -3.19 11.57 3.57
N VAL A 85 -4.39 11.04 3.84
CA VAL A 85 -5.46 11.07 2.84
C VAL A 85 -6.31 12.33 2.91
N THR A 86 -6.57 12.85 4.11
CA THR A 86 -7.43 14.03 4.32
C THR A 86 -6.75 15.36 3.93
N MET A 87 -5.42 15.42 3.88
CA MET A 87 -4.69 16.60 3.37
C MET A 87 -5.04 16.97 1.92
N HIS A 88 -5.65 16.05 1.17
CA HIS A 88 -6.10 16.23 -0.22
C HIS A 88 -7.52 16.83 -0.34
N LYS A 89 -8.13 17.25 0.77
CA LYS A 89 -9.48 17.83 0.79
C LYS A 89 -9.66 18.94 -0.27
N GLY A 90 -10.74 18.85 -1.03
CA GLY A 90 -11.09 19.81 -2.07
C GLY A 90 -10.44 19.52 -3.43
N MET A 91 -9.53 18.55 -3.52
CA MET A 91 -9.00 18.05 -4.79
C MET A 91 -9.95 17.00 -5.39
N THR A 92 -9.88 16.81 -6.71
CA THR A 92 -10.66 15.75 -7.38
C THR A 92 -9.95 14.40 -7.28
N GLU A 93 -10.70 13.30 -7.15
CA GLU A 93 -10.14 11.94 -7.16
C GLU A 93 -9.30 11.67 -8.41
N SER A 94 -9.71 12.19 -9.57
CA SER A 94 -8.98 12.01 -10.84
C SER A 94 -7.56 12.57 -10.80
N VAL A 95 -7.34 13.68 -10.08
CA VAL A 95 -5.99 14.25 -9.91
C VAL A 95 -5.12 13.31 -9.09
N MET A 96 -5.66 12.75 -8.00
CA MET A 96 -4.91 11.81 -7.16
C MET A 96 -4.65 10.47 -7.85
N MET A 97 -5.60 9.96 -8.63
CA MET A 97 -5.39 8.76 -9.45
C MET A 97 -4.31 8.97 -10.52
N GLN A 98 -4.27 10.16 -11.14
CA GLN A 98 -3.20 10.50 -12.09
C GLN A 98 -1.85 10.61 -11.38
N ALA A 99 -1.78 11.32 -10.25
CA ALA A 99 -0.59 11.45 -9.43
C ALA A 99 -0.02 10.08 -9.01
N ALA A 100 -0.87 9.17 -8.54
CA ALA A 100 -0.49 7.81 -8.17
C ALA A 100 0.07 7.04 -9.36
N SER A 101 -0.57 7.15 -10.54
CA SER A 101 -0.08 6.52 -11.77
C SER A 101 1.29 7.06 -12.20
N ASP A 102 1.48 8.37 -12.10
CA ASP A 102 2.74 9.04 -12.46
C ASP A 102 3.86 8.66 -11.49
N PHE A 103 3.58 8.59 -10.19
CA PHE A 103 4.51 8.09 -9.18
C PHE A 103 4.93 6.64 -9.46
N MET A 104 3.96 5.75 -9.70
CA MET A 104 4.22 4.33 -9.98
C MET A 104 5.10 4.13 -11.21
N SER A 105 4.96 5.00 -12.22
CA SER A 105 5.74 4.91 -13.46
C SER A 105 7.12 5.57 -13.37
N SER A 106 7.26 6.66 -12.61
CA SER A 106 8.48 7.50 -12.62
C SER A 106 9.39 7.29 -11.41
N ALA A 107 8.83 7.06 -10.22
CA ALA A 107 9.56 7.05 -8.95
C ALA A 107 9.54 5.70 -8.21
N PHE A 108 8.63 4.81 -8.59
CA PHE A 108 8.48 3.46 -8.02
C PHE A 108 9.14 2.28 -8.78
N PRO A 109 9.63 2.39 -10.03
CA PRO A 109 10.28 1.26 -10.70
C PRO A 109 11.40 0.61 -9.89
N GLY A 110 11.46 -0.73 -9.93
CA GLY A 110 12.49 -1.51 -9.22
C GLY A 110 12.21 -1.76 -7.73
N LYS A 111 11.02 -1.42 -7.22
CA LYS A 111 10.64 -1.68 -5.82
C LYS A 111 9.89 -2.98 -5.59
N ILE A 112 9.18 -3.46 -6.61
CA ILE A 112 8.40 -4.70 -6.58
C ILE A 112 9.33 -5.90 -6.41
N PHE A 113 8.99 -6.79 -5.49
CA PHE A 113 9.67 -8.07 -5.35
C PHE A 113 9.20 -9.01 -6.46
N VAL A 114 10.14 -9.41 -7.31
CA VAL A 114 9.85 -10.26 -8.48
C VAL A 114 9.36 -11.65 -8.08
N GLU A 115 9.76 -12.15 -6.90
CA GLU A 115 9.27 -13.38 -6.28
C GLU A 115 7.78 -13.28 -5.96
N MET A 116 7.35 -12.14 -5.41
CA MET A 116 5.96 -11.93 -5.00
C MET A 116 5.05 -11.68 -6.19
N GLN A 117 5.56 -11.01 -7.22
CA GLN A 117 4.85 -10.88 -8.49
C GLN A 117 4.62 -12.24 -9.15
N GLU A 118 5.63 -13.12 -9.15
CA GLU A 118 5.46 -14.50 -9.64
C GLU A 118 4.46 -15.28 -8.79
N LEU A 119 4.57 -15.20 -7.46
CA LEU A 119 3.65 -15.88 -6.54
C LEU A 119 2.19 -15.49 -6.81
N VAL A 120 1.89 -14.19 -6.89
CA VAL A 120 0.54 -13.70 -7.15
C VAL A 120 0.03 -14.16 -8.52
N SER A 121 0.87 -14.09 -9.56
CA SER A 121 0.52 -14.61 -10.89
C SER A 121 0.14 -16.09 -10.83
N ARG A 122 0.95 -16.91 -10.14
CA ARG A 122 0.72 -18.35 -10.02
C ARG A 122 -0.49 -18.68 -9.16
N LEU A 123 -0.80 -17.86 -8.16
CA LEU A 123 -2.04 -17.99 -7.39
C LEU A 123 -3.27 -17.72 -8.28
N HIS A 124 -3.23 -16.67 -9.10
CA HIS A 124 -4.29 -16.41 -10.09
C HIS A 124 -4.47 -17.57 -11.07
N ASP A 125 -3.38 -18.11 -11.63
CA ASP A 125 -3.44 -19.24 -12.56
C ASP A 125 -4.08 -20.51 -11.94
N ASN A 126 -3.97 -20.66 -10.61
CA ASN A 126 -4.59 -21.75 -9.86
C ASN A 126 -6.01 -21.44 -9.37
N GLY A 127 -6.61 -20.32 -9.82
CA GLY A 127 -7.97 -19.92 -9.45
C GLY A 127 -8.11 -19.34 -8.04
N CYS A 128 -7.01 -18.93 -7.41
CA CYS A 128 -7.05 -18.25 -6.11
C CYS A 128 -7.60 -16.82 -6.25
N GLU A 129 -8.49 -16.42 -5.35
CA GLU A 129 -8.88 -15.02 -5.20
C GLU A 129 -7.82 -14.26 -4.42
N VAL A 130 -7.15 -13.31 -5.07
CA VAL A 130 -6.07 -12.54 -4.44
C VAL A 130 -6.56 -11.14 -4.07
N TRP A 131 -6.31 -10.75 -2.83
CA TRP A 131 -6.66 -9.46 -2.23
C TRP A 131 -5.41 -8.69 -1.83
N ALA A 132 -5.48 -7.36 -1.95
CA ALA A 132 -4.48 -6.46 -1.38
C ALA A 132 -5.09 -5.72 -0.20
N VAL A 133 -4.41 -5.73 0.94
CA VAL A 133 -4.86 -5.09 2.18
C VAL A 133 -3.74 -4.19 2.69
N SER A 134 -3.94 -2.87 2.77
CA SER A 134 -2.85 -1.94 3.12
C SER A 134 -3.35 -0.66 3.77
N SER A 135 -2.65 -0.19 4.82
CA SER A 135 -2.94 1.09 5.47
C SER A 135 -2.55 2.32 4.61
N SER A 136 -1.82 2.12 3.52
CA SER A 136 -1.53 3.16 2.52
C SER A 136 -2.78 3.60 1.75
N ASN A 137 -2.71 4.78 1.10
CA ASN A 137 -3.87 5.37 0.44
C ASN A 137 -4.38 4.55 -0.76
N GLU A 138 -5.70 4.52 -0.96
CA GLU A 138 -6.36 3.71 -1.99
C GLU A 138 -5.93 4.04 -3.42
N TRP A 139 -5.59 5.30 -3.73
CA TRP A 139 -5.16 5.69 -5.07
C TRP A 139 -3.83 5.04 -5.46
N LEU A 140 -2.86 5.08 -4.55
CA LEU A 140 -1.55 4.47 -4.72
C LEU A 140 -1.66 2.95 -4.84
N ILE A 141 -2.44 2.30 -3.97
CA ILE A 141 -2.61 0.85 -4.00
C ILE A 141 -3.32 0.42 -5.29
N ARG A 142 -4.37 1.12 -5.74
CA ARG A 142 -5.01 0.86 -7.04
C ARG A 142 -4.04 0.99 -8.19
N ALA A 143 -3.16 1.99 -8.18
CA ALA A 143 -2.14 2.15 -9.21
C ALA A 143 -1.11 1.00 -9.19
N GLY A 144 -0.64 0.60 -8.00
CA GLY A 144 0.33 -0.47 -7.82
C GLY A 144 -0.18 -1.86 -8.14
N MET A 145 -1.44 -2.16 -7.80
CA MET A 145 -2.05 -3.48 -8.01
C MET A 145 -2.19 -3.88 -9.48
N LYS A 146 -2.11 -2.92 -10.40
CA LYS A 146 -2.04 -3.20 -11.85
C LYS A 146 -0.84 -4.10 -12.20
N SER A 147 0.28 -3.98 -11.49
CA SER A 147 1.47 -4.84 -11.71
C SER A 147 1.27 -6.28 -11.23
N PHE A 148 0.25 -6.54 -10.42
CA PHE A 148 -0.08 -7.85 -9.85
C PHE A 148 -1.34 -8.47 -10.46
N GLY A 149 -2.10 -7.70 -11.25
CA GLY A 149 -3.38 -8.17 -11.81
C GLY A 149 -4.53 -8.23 -10.79
N ILE A 150 -4.38 -7.56 -9.64
CA ILE A 150 -5.41 -7.51 -8.60
C ILE A 150 -6.43 -6.41 -8.95
N ALA A 151 -7.69 -6.80 -9.09
CA ALA A 151 -8.80 -5.91 -9.46
C ALA A 151 -9.20 -4.97 -8.30
N GLU A 152 -9.76 -3.81 -8.61
CA GLU A 152 -10.06 -2.76 -7.63
C GLU A 152 -11.05 -3.21 -6.54
N GLU A 153 -12.01 -4.06 -6.89
CA GLU A 153 -12.97 -4.65 -5.96
C GLU A 153 -12.31 -5.61 -4.94
N ARG A 154 -11.05 -5.99 -5.17
CA ARG A 154 -10.22 -6.81 -4.27
C ARG A 154 -9.14 -6.00 -3.54
N ILE A 155 -9.32 -4.69 -3.45
CA ILE A 155 -8.41 -3.78 -2.73
C ILE A 155 -9.07 -3.24 -1.48
N LEU A 156 -8.45 -3.51 -0.33
CA LEU A 156 -8.77 -2.91 0.95
C LEU A 156 -7.63 -1.96 1.33
N ALA A 157 -7.81 -0.68 1.04
CA ALA A 157 -6.83 0.36 1.34
C ALA A 157 -7.48 1.53 2.11
N THR A 158 -6.65 2.44 2.65
CA THR A 158 -7.18 3.63 3.32
C THR A 158 -7.96 4.49 2.33
N LYS A 159 -9.26 4.67 2.62
CA LYS A 159 -10.20 5.34 1.72
C LYS A 159 -10.88 6.50 2.41
N ILE A 160 -11.04 7.56 1.65
CA ILE A 160 -11.75 8.78 2.02
C ILE A 160 -13.07 8.87 1.24
N GLU A 161 -14.05 9.52 1.83
CA GLU A 161 -15.33 9.76 1.19
C GLU A 161 -15.18 10.83 0.11
N LEU A 162 -15.93 10.66 -0.97
CA LEU A 162 -15.98 11.58 -2.11
C LEU A 162 -17.38 12.17 -2.22
N GLU A 163 -17.46 13.48 -2.43
CA GLU A 163 -18.68 14.20 -2.80
C GLU A 163 -18.52 14.72 -4.23
N ASP A 164 -19.33 14.21 -5.17
CA ASP A 164 -19.25 14.60 -6.60
C ASP A 164 -17.83 14.48 -7.20
N GLY A 165 -17.08 13.45 -6.78
CA GLY A 165 -15.69 13.21 -7.21
C GLY A 165 -14.64 14.10 -6.52
N ILE A 166 -15.05 14.91 -5.54
CA ILE A 166 -14.18 15.76 -4.73
C ILE A 166 -13.88 15.08 -3.40
N ILE A 167 -12.61 15.11 -3.01
CA ILE A 167 -12.10 14.54 -1.78
C ILE A 167 -12.60 15.36 -0.59
N THR A 168 -13.24 14.68 0.36
CA THR A 168 -13.69 15.28 1.63
C THR A 168 -12.62 15.17 2.71
N ASP A 169 -12.95 15.41 3.97
CA ASP A 169 -12.14 15.11 5.15
C ASP A 169 -12.66 13.90 5.96
N ARG A 170 -13.60 13.12 5.40
CA ARG A 170 -14.26 12.03 6.12
C ARG A 170 -13.72 10.68 5.68
N LEU A 171 -13.10 9.96 6.61
CA LEU A 171 -12.57 8.62 6.38
C LEU A 171 -13.72 7.60 6.21
N VAL A 172 -13.59 6.74 5.20
CA VAL A 172 -14.46 5.57 5.01
C VAL A 172 -13.89 4.36 5.73
N ARG A 173 -12.58 4.12 5.56
CA ARG A 173 -11.87 3.01 6.23
C ARG A 173 -10.37 3.28 6.31
N ILE A 174 -9.74 2.70 7.32
CA ILE A 174 -8.29 2.50 7.44
C ILE A 174 -8.08 1.04 7.82
N PRO A 175 -7.52 0.18 6.94
CA PRO A 175 -7.27 -1.21 7.25
C PRO A 175 -5.90 -1.34 7.96
N SER A 176 -5.88 -0.94 9.23
CA SER A 176 -4.74 -1.02 10.15
C SER A 176 -5.17 -1.68 11.46
N GLY A 177 -4.20 -2.12 12.27
CA GLY A 177 -4.46 -2.69 13.60
C GLY A 177 -3.58 -3.91 13.93
N PRO A 178 -3.81 -4.54 15.09
CA PRO A 178 -2.94 -5.60 15.61
C PRO A 178 -3.00 -6.94 14.85
N GLY A 179 -3.87 -7.08 13.83
CA GLY A 179 -4.10 -8.33 13.12
C GLY A 179 -5.00 -9.28 13.89
#